data_AF-A0A7Y9K2K7-F1
#
_entry.id   AF-A0A7Y9K2K7-F1
#
_cell.length_a   1.000
_cell.length_b   1.000
_cell.length_c   1.000
_cell.angle_alpha   90.00
_cell.angle_beta   90.00
_cell.angle_gamma   90.00
#
_symmetry.space_group_name_H-M   'P 1'
#
loop_
_entity.id
_entity.type
_entity.pdbx_description
1 polymer ?
#
loop_
_entity_poly.entity_id
_entity_poly.type
_entity_poly.pdbx_seq_one_letter_code
_entity_poly.pdbx_strand_id
1 'polypeptide(L)' 'MKTAELCRKHGISDATFYNWKAKYGGMTVSEAARLRTLEDENRRLKKLLAESMLDVSALKDLLGKN' A
#
# COMPACT_ATOMS: atom_id res chain seq x y z
N MET A 1 -13.96 5.02 -27.09
CA MET A 1 -14.27 5.94 -25.97
C MET A 1 -13.03 6.75 -25.68
N LYS A 2 -13.13 8.08 -25.62
CA LYS A 2 -11.96 8.93 -25.29
C LYS A 2 -11.67 8.85 -23.78
N THR A 3 -10.42 8.99 -23.36
CA THR A 3 -10.04 8.96 -21.92
C THR A 3 -10.91 9.91 -21.09
N ALA A 4 -11.15 11.14 -21.58
CA ALA A 4 -11.99 12.12 -20.90
C ALA A 4 -13.46 11.66 -20.70
N GLU A 5 -14.03 10.87 -21.61
CA GLU A 5 -15.38 10.29 -21.42
C GLU A 5 -15.37 9.19 -20.38
N LEU A 6 -14.34 8.33 -20.40
CA LEU A 6 -14.17 7.27 -19.42
C LEU A 6 -13.99 7.86 -18.01
N CYS A 7 -13.13 8.87 -17.89
CA CYS A 7 -12.91 9.61 -16.66
C CYS A 7 -14.20 10.24 -16.12
N ARG A 8 -14.98 10.93 -16.97
CA ARG A 8 -16.30 11.47 -16.59
C ARG A 8 -17.28 10.38 -16.15
N LYS A 9 -17.35 9.27 -16.89
CA LYS A 9 -18.23 8.14 -16.57
C LYS A 9 -17.92 7.53 -15.19
N HIS A 10 -16.64 7.47 -14.83
CA HIS A 10 -16.19 6.86 -13.58
C HIS A 10 -15.89 7.87 -12.46
N GLY A 11 -16.16 9.16 -12.68
CA GLY A 11 -15.95 10.21 -11.67
C GLY A 11 -14.49 10.41 -11.28
N ILE A 12 -13.54 10.11 -12.16
CA ILE A 12 -12.10 10.28 -11.92
C ILE A 12 -11.53 11.36 -12.82
N SER A 13 -10.41 11.96 -12.40
CA SER A 13 -9.66 12.88 -13.25
C SER A 13 -8.78 12.13 -14.26
N ASP A 14 -8.44 12.79 -15.37
CA ASP A 14 -7.49 12.25 -16.35
C ASP A 14 -6.12 11.95 -15.69
N ALA A 15 -5.69 12.79 -14.74
CA ALA A 15 -4.46 12.56 -13.98
C ALA A 15 -4.54 11.26 -13.16
N THR A 16 -5.66 11.01 -12.48
CA THR A 16 -5.90 9.76 -11.74
C THR A 16 -5.82 8.55 -12.68
N PHE A 17 -6.45 8.63 -13.84
CA PHE A 17 -6.41 7.56 -14.83
C PHE A 17 -4.98 7.26 -15.30
N TYR A 18 -4.20 8.28 -15.66
CA TYR A 18 -2.82 8.06 -16.12
C TYR A 18 -1.90 7.58 -14.99
N ASN A 19 -2.11 8.01 -13.75
CA ASN A 19 -1.38 7.47 -12.60
C ASN A 19 -1.64 5.98 -12.41
N TRP A 20 -2.90 5.55 -12.51
CA TRP A 20 -3.24 4.13 -12.45
C TRP A 20 -2.72 3.37 -13.67
N LYS A 21 -2.77 3.95 -14.85
CA LYS A 21 -2.21 3.33 -16.06
C LYS A 21 -0.68 3.16 -15.96
N ALA A 22 0.03 4.12 -15.39
CA ALA A 22 1.47 4.00 -15.14
C ALA A 22 1.78 2.92 -14.10
N LYS A 23 0.97 2.80 -13.03
CA LYS A 23 1.18 1.82 -11.96
C LYS A 23 0.74 0.39 -12.34
N TYR A 24 -0.37 0.25 -13.06
CA TYR A 24 -1.07 -1.03 -13.26
C TYR A 24 -1.26 -1.41 -14.74
N GLY A 25 -0.96 -0.52 -15.70
CA GLY A 25 -1.36 -0.72 -17.11
C GLY A 25 -0.68 -1.87 -17.85
N GLY A 26 0.41 -2.42 -17.30
CA GLY A 26 1.07 -3.63 -17.82
C GLY A 26 0.71 -4.91 -17.07
N MET A 27 -0.18 -4.84 -16.07
CA MET A 27 -0.57 -5.96 -15.24
C MET A 27 -1.89 -6.57 -15.71
N THR A 28 -1.98 -7.90 -15.61
CA THR A 28 -3.25 -8.61 -15.60
C THR A 28 -4.03 -8.32 -14.32
N VAL A 29 -5.33 -8.60 -14.34
CA VAL A 29 -6.20 -8.44 -13.15
C VAL A 29 -5.72 -9.31 -11.98
N SER A 30 -5.26 -10.54 -12.26
CA SER A 30 -4.73 -11.45 -11.23
C SER A 30 -3.42 -10.94 -10.62
N GLU A 31 -2.53 -10.35 -11.43
CA GLU A 31 -1.30 -9.72 -10.94
C GLU A 31 -1.61 -8.49 -10.06
N ALA A 32 -2.54 -7.63 -10.49
CA ALA A 32 -2.96 -6.47 -9.71
C ALA A 32 -3.62 -6.89 -8.37
N ALA A 33 -4.44 -7.95 -8.38
CA ALA A 33 -5.04 -8.50 -7.17
C ALA A 33 -3.99 -9.08 -6.21
N ARG A 34 -3.02 -9.85 -6.74
CA ARG A 34 -1.90 -10.38 -5.95
C ARG A 34 -1.04 -9.26 -5.36
N LEU A 35 -0.76 -8.22 -6.14
CA LEU A 35 -0.01 -7.06 -5.66
C LEU A 35 -0.70 -6.40 -4.47
N ARG A 36 -2.02 -6.19 -4.54
CA ARG A 36 -2.79 -5.62 -3.43
C ARG A 36 -2.67 -6.47 -2.16
N THR A 37 -2.85 -7.79 -2.27
CA THR A 37 -2.70 -8.70 -1.11
C THR A 37 -1.30 -8.61 -0.49
N LEU A 38 -0.26 -8.52 -1.31
CA LEU A 38 1.12 -8.37 -0.84
C LEU A 38 1.37 -7.00 -0.20
N GLU A 39 0.83 -5.92 -0.77
CA GLU A 39 0.92 -4.56 -0.20
C GLU A 39 0.23 -4.51 1.18
N ASP A 40 -0.94 -5.15 1.33
CA ASP A 40 -1.69 -5.21 2.59
C ASP A 40 -0.98 -6.04 3.66
N GLU A 41 -0.44 -7.22 3.28
CA GLU A 41 0.33 -8.05 4.20
C GLU A 41 1.64 -7.37 4.62
N ASN A 42 2.33 -6.70 3.69
CA ASN A 42 3.54 -5.94 4.00
C ASN A 42 3.25 -4.82 5.00
N ARG A 43 2.11 -4.12 4.86
CA ARG A 43 1.66 -3.10 5.81
C ARG A 43 1.42 -3.69 7.19
N ARG A 44 0.74 -4.83 7.26
CA ARG A 44 0.46 -5.55 8.52
C ARG A 44 1.76 -5.97 9.22
N LEU A 45 2.68 -6.57 8.47
CA LEU A 45 3.98 -7.02 8.99
C LEU A 45 4.83 -5.85 9.48
N LYS A 46 4.88 -4.73 8.74
CA LYS A 46 5.59 -3.51 9.18
C LYS A 46 5.03 -2.95 10.49
N LYS A 47 3.70 -2.96 10.65
CA LYS A 47 3.05 -2.52 11.89
C LYS A 47 3.46 -3.41 13.08
N LEU A 48 3.32 -4.73 12.94
CA LEU A 48 3.69 -5.68 14.00
C LEU A 48 5.17 -5.59 14.37
N LEU A 49 6.04 -5.41 13.37
CA LEU A 49 7.47 -5.23 13.62
C LEU A 49 7.74 -3.94 14.40
N ALA A 50 7.10 -2.83 14.03
CA ALA A 50 7.25 -1.57 14.75
C ALA A 50 6.77 -1.67 16.21
N GLU A 51 5.61 -2.29 16.44
CA GLU A 51 5.07 -2.56 17.78
C GLU A 51 6.05 -3.42 18.61
N SER A 52 6.53 -4.52 18.04
CA SER A 52 7.50 -5.40 18.73
C SER A 52 8.83 -4.69 19.03
N MET A 53 9.32 -3.84 18.12
CA MET A 53 10.53 -3.06 18.36
C MET A 53 10.36 -2.05 19.50
N LEU A 54 9.17 -1.44 19.62
CA LEU A 54 8.86 -0.55 20.74
C LEU A 54 8.83 -1.30 22.07
N ASP A 55 8.20 -2.48 22.12
CA ASP A 55 8.16 -3.32 23.32
C ASP A 55 9.57 -3.74 23.76
N VAL A 56 10.40 -4.17 22.81
CA VAL A 56 11.80 -4.53 23.08
C VAL A 56 12.59 -3.32 23.60
N SER A 57 12.38 -2.12 23.05
CA SER A 57 13.03 -0.90 23.52
C SER A 57 12.63 -0.59 24.97
N ALA A 58 11.33 -0.62 25.28
CA ALA A 58 10.81 -0.35 26.61
C ALA A 58 11.37 -1.34 27.66
N LEU A 59 11.45 -2.63 27.31
CA LEU A 59 12.02 -3.66 28.19
C LEU A 59 13.51 -3.42 28.46
N LYS A 60 14.29 -3.04 27.43
CA LYS A 60 15.72 -2.72 27.61
C LYS A 60 15.91 -1.50 28.50
N ASP A 61 15.09 -0.46 28.34
CA ASP A 61 15.16 0.75 29.15
C ASP A 61 14.84 0.49 30.64
N LEU A 62 13.96 -0.47 30.93
CA LEU A 62 13.66 -0.90 32.30
C LEU A 62 14.81 -1.71 32.90
N LEU A 63 15.41 -2.62 32.14
CA LEU A 63 16.51 -3.48 32.62
C LEU A 63 17.82 -2.71 32.82
N GLY A 64 18.08 -1.66 32.03
CA GLY A 64 19.28 -0.83 32.15
C GLY A 64 19.28 0.19 33.29
N LYS A 65 18.20 0.26 34.09
CA LYS A 65 18.04 1.21 35.21
C LYS A 65 18.42 0.65 36.60
N ASN A 66 19.12 -0.48 36.66
CA ASN A 66 19.69 -1.04 37.90
C ASN A 66 21.21 -1.04 37.87
#